data_AF-A0A317I099-F1
#
_entry.id   AF-A0A317I099-F1
#
_cell.length_a   1.000
_cell.length_b   1.000
_cell.length_c   1.000
_cell.angle_alpha   90.00
_cell.angle_beta   90.00
_cell.angle_gamma   90.00
#
_symmetry.space_group_name_H-M   'P 1'
#
loop_
_entity.id
_entity.type
_entity.pdbx_description
1 polymer ?
#
loop_
_entity_poly.entity_id
_entity_poly.type
_entity_poly.pdbx_seq_one_letter_code
_entity_poly.pdbx_strand_id
1 'polypeptide(L)'
;LQKLWDAQPKKFSKEDQDAGVDDASKRIFVDLDRSRGQLTEYRDYVTPMQRLLELEPVTFVPSRYRIADLIPKMAMGDHNSVYELQNYVVGLSDAGLVVNADGSLDESGSFSRRNYFQLLQGASVRNNVQPGMANRPIDMIATRLPASLVRSQILDKDISDDVIWISTANGKQALLLSKLGPSGQVSLRYVPISNLTEDADGHVKFDLIDLEPGLPLRFFEDPALAVPSNDVKGWLTGWHTDVEWLRALHQTKYSNGLIGLHEELARHSVERTTPDAPGISADESLLRRFVRRQRYLVEADLLVVANDHWNFDVRGFNPGGNHGSFFRISTHSEFMIAGGRNTNLPVGVAITEPYDSLSYVPTLLALTGELRDDSRPLPILWEKGFRQFPGRVVKELLPDSSDKEKITTNGASPSP
;
A
#
# COMPACT_ATOMS: atom_id res chain seq x y z
N LEU A 1 28.74 -9.13 -9.69
CA LEU A 1 27.83 -9.30 -10.85
C LEU A 1 28.57 -9.38 -12.19
N GLN A 2 29.38 -8.39 -12.60
CA GLN A 2 30.09 -8.43 -13.90
C GLN A 2 30.89 -9.74 -14.13
N LYS A 3 31.79 -10.07 -13.20
CA LYS A 3 32.57 -11.32 -13.28
C LYS A 3 31.70 -12.58 -13.34
N LEU A 4 30.55 -12.57 -12.66
CA LEU A 4 29.61 -13.70 -12.66
C LEU A 4 28.93 -13.85 -14.03
N TRP A 5 28.52 -12.74 -14.64
CA TRP A 5 27.95 -12.70 -15.98
C TRP A 5 28.96 -13.12 -17.05
N ASP A 6 30.20 -12.66 -16.93
CA ASP A 6 31.27 -13.00 -17.87
C ASP A 6 31.61 -14.49 -17.81
N ALA A 7 31.46 -15.11 -16.64
CA ALA A 7 31.63 -16.55 -16.43
C ALA A 7 30.42 -17.40 -16.90
N GLN A 8 29.27 -16.79 -17.23
CA GLN A 8 28.11 -17.55 -17.70
C GLN A 8 28.30 -18.05 -19.14
N PRO A 9 27.84 -19.27 -19.46
CA PRO A 9 27.84 -19.77 -20.83
C PRO A 9 27.00 -18.86 -21.75
N LYS A 10 27.45 -18.68 -22.99
CA LYS A 10 26.77 -17.83 -23.99
C LYS A 10 25.81 -18.61 -24.89
N LYS A 11 25.84 -19.94 -24.80
CA LYS A 11 24.96 -20.87 -25.51
C LYS A 11 24.50 -21.92 -24.52
N PHE A 12 23.24 -22.30 -24.60
CA PHE A 12 22.61 -23.28 -23.73
C PHE A 12 22.08 -24.42 -24.59
N SER A 13 22.35 -25.66 -24.16
CA SER A 13 21.75 -26.86 -24.74
C SER A 13 20.25 -26.92 -24.41
N LYS A 14 19.53 -27.90 -24.96
CA LYS A 14 18.12 -28.11 -24.61
C LYS A 14 18.01 -28.61 -23.17
N GLU A 15 18.94 -29.46 -22.76
CA GLU A 15 19.05 -29.98 -21.40
C GLU A 15 19.29 -28.86 -20.38
N ASP A 16 20.13 -27.87 -20.72
CA ASP A 16 20.36 -26.70 -19.87
C ASP A 16 19.11 -25.82 -19.72
N GLN A 17 18.32 -25.69 -20.80
CA GLN A 17 17.06 -24.94 -20.80
C GLN A 17 15.98 -25.67 -19.99
N ASP A 18 15.87 -26.99 -20.18
CA ASP A 18 14.94 -27.82 -19.42
C ASP A 18 15.29 -27.83 -17.91
N ALA A 19 16.58 -27.68 -17.57
CA ALA A 19 17.07 -27.50 -16.20
C ALA A 19 17.01 -26.05 -15.68
N GLY A 20 16.62 -25.07 -16.51
CA GLY A 20 16.49 -23.65 -16.13
C GLY A 20 17.81 -22.89 -15.92
N VAL A 21 18.93 -23.42 -16.42
CA VAL A 21 20.26 -22.80 -16.29
C VAL A 21 20.34 -21.51 -17.12
N ASP A 22 19.70 -21.47 -18.28
CA ASP A 22 19.63 -20.28 -19.13
C ASP A 22 18.87 -19.14 -18.44
N ASP A 23 17.78 -19.45 -17.75
CA ASP A 23 17.01 -18.50 -16.97
C ASP A 23 17.79 -17.99 -15.76
N ALA A 24 18.55 -18.85 -15.07
CA ALA A 24 19.46 -18.42 -14.02
C ALA A 24 20.52 -17.44 -14.55
N SER A 25 21.09 -17.71 -15.73
CA SER A 25 22.04 -16.81 -16.38
C SER A 25 21.40 -15.49 -16.81
N LYS A 26 20.17 -15.49 -17.34
CA LYS A 26 19.43 -14.27 -17.69
C LYS A 26 19.18 -13.40 -16.45
N ARG A 27 18.83 -14.00 -15.31
CA ARG A 27 18.63 -13.27 -14.03
C ARG A 27 19.89 -12.50 -13.63
N ILE A 28 21.07 -13.11 -13.75
CA ILE A 28 22.35 -12.45 -13.45
C ILE A 28 22.57 -11.23 -14.36
N PHE A 29 22.28 -11.35 -15.66
CA PHE A 29 22.38 -10.22 -16.59
C PHE A 29 21.40 -9.10 -16.24
N VAL A 30 20.13 -9.42 -15.99
CA VAL A 30 19.10 -8.44 -15.61
C VAL A 30 19.50 -7.71 -14.32
N ASP A 31 20.01 -8.43 -13.32
CA ASP A 31 20.48 -7.81 -12.08
C ASP A 31 21.69 -6.89 -12.32
N LEU A 32 22.65 -7.30 -13.16
CA LEU A 32 23.81 -6.49 -13.53
C LEU A 32 23.40 -5.20 -14.26
N ASP A 33 22.51 -5.32 -15.25
CA ASP A 33 22.04 -4.19 -16.05
C ASP A 33 21.28 -3.18 -15.18
N ARG A 34 20.37 -3.68 -14.33
CA ARG A 34 19.67 -2.86 -13.32
C ARG A 34 20.66 -2.15 -12.40
N SER A 35 21.66 -2.85 -11.86
CA SER A 35 22.67 -2.23 -10.98
C SER A 35 23.50 -1.15 -11.69
N ARG A 36 23.80 -1.30 -12.98
CA ARG A 36 24.48 -0.27 -13.77
C ARG A 36 23.61 0.96 -13.99
N GLY A 37 22.32 0.76 -14.29
CA GLY A 37 21.34 1.84 -14.37
C GLY A 37 21.26 2.62 -13.06
N GLN A 38 21.06 1.91 -11.94
CA GLN A 38 20.97 2.51 -10.61
C GLN A 38 22.24 3.29 -10.21
N LEU A 39 23.44 2.77 -10.53
CA LEU A 39 24.69 3.49 -10.26
C LEU A 39 24.79 4.79 -11.07
N THR A 40 24.30 4.78 -12.31
CA THR A 40 24.29 5.97 -13.18
C THR A 40 23.33 7.01 -12.61
N GLU A 41 22.09 6.63 -12.33
CA GLU A 41 21.08 7.51 -11.72
C GLU A 41 21.56 8.10 -10.38
N TYR A 42 22.21 7.29 -9.55
CA TYR A 42 22.77 7.77 -8.29
C TYR A 42 23.89 8.80 -8.49
N ARG A 43 24.78 8.61 -9.47
CA ARG A 43 25.83 9.60 -9.80
C ARG A 43 25.24 10.90 -10.31
N ASP A 44 24.20 10.81 -11.13
CA ASP A 44 23.46 11.97 -11.65
C ASP A 44 22.74 12.73 -10.54
N TYR A 45 22.28 12.04 -9.48
CA TYR A 45 21.71 12.66 -8.28
C TYR A 45 22.75 13.28 -7.36
N VAL A 46 23.87 12.59 -7.07
CA VAL A 46 24.89 13.06 -6.12
C VAL A 46 25.59 14.32 -6.61
N THR A 47 25.80 14.46 -7.91
CA THR A 47 26.55 15.60 -8.47
C THR A 47 25.87 16.95 -8.18
N PRO A 48 24.56 17.17 -8.44
CA PRO A 48 23.87 18.38 -8.01
C PRO A 48 23.84 18.57 -6.48
N MET A 49 23.70 17.49 -5.70
CA MET A 49 23.70 17.59 -4.23
C MET A 49 25.03 18.07 -3.67
N GLN A 50 26.15 17.59 -4.22
CA GLN A 50 27.49 18.08 -3.85
C GLN A 50 27.63 19.58 -4.15
N ARG A 51 27.22 20.01 -5.34
CA ARG A 51 27.24 21.44 -5.71
C ARG A 51 26.39 22.29 -4.79
N LEU A 52 25.21 21.80 -4.41
CA LEU A 52 24.31 22.50 -3.48
C LEU A 52 24.97 22.68 -2.10
N LEU A 53 25.63 21.64 -1.59
CA LEU A 53 26.34 21.67 -0.30
C LEU A 53 27.60 22.55 -0.32
N GLU A 54 28.19 22.76 -1.50
CA GLU A 54 29.35 23.65 -1.71
C GLU A 54 28.97 25.13 -1.83
N LEU A 55 27.67 25.47 -1.90
CA LEU A 55 27.24 26.86 -1.99
C LEU A 55 27.44 27.59 -0.65
N GLU A 56 28.17 28.70 -0.69
CA GLU A 56 28.26 29.65 0.42
C GLU A 56 27.49 30.94 0.10
N PRO A 57 26.69 31.49 1.03
CA PRO A 57 25.89 32.70 0.79
C PRO A 57 26.72 33.88 0.26
N VAL A 58 27.95 34.04 0.74
CA VAL A 58 28.86 35.13 0.37
C VAL A 58 29.45 35.00 -1.03
N THR A 59 29.49 33.78 -1.60
CA THR A 59 30.03 33.52 -2.95
C THR A 59 28.96 33.12 -3.96
N PHE A 60 27.69 33.02 -3.51
CA PHE A 60 26.60 32.60 -4.37
C PHE A 60 26.25 33.69 -5.39
N VAL A 61 26.57 33.42 -6.65
CA VAL A 61 26.18 34.26 -7.80
C VAL A 61 25.13 33.49 -8.62
N PRO A 62 23.83 33.77 -8.46
CA PRO A 62 22.75 32.95 -9.04
C PRO A 62 22.87 32.74 -10.55
N SER A 63 23.33 33.76 -11.28
CA SER A 63 23.48 33.72 -12.74
C SER A 63 24.52 32.70 -13.25
N ARG A 64 25.37 32.15 -12.38
CA ARG A 64 26.37 31.13 -12.73
C ARG A 64 25.82 29.71 -12.70
N TYR A 65 24.62 29.51 -12.19
CA TYR A 65 24.03 28.19 -11.99
C TYR A 65 22.76 28.04 -12.82
N ARG A 66 22.54 26.85 -13.38
CA ARG A 66 21.22 26.46 -13.86
C ARG A 66 20.51 25.73 -12.72
N ILE A 67 19.19 25.83 -12.65
CA ILE A 67 18.38 25.15 -11.62
C ILE A 67 18.70 23.64 -11.58
N ALA A 68 18.83 23.01 -12.75
CA ALA A 68 19.16 21.58 -12.85
C ALA A 68 20.59 21.21 -12.37
N ASP A 69 21.47 22.19 -12.17
CA ASP A 69 22.79 21.97 -11.57
C ASP A 69 22.74 21.93 -10.04
N LEU A 70 21.63 22.36 -9.43
CA LEU A 70 21.43 22.47 -7.98
C LEU A 70 20.26 21.61 -7.47
N ILE A 71 19.26 21.38 -8.32
CA ILE A 71 18.08 20.57 -8.03
C ILE A 71 18.08 19.37 -8.98
N PRO A 72 18.28 18.13 -8.47
CA PRO A 72 18.25 16.93 -9.28
C PRO A 72 16.89 16.79 -9.97
N LYS A 73 16.92 16.47 -11.27
CA LYS A 73 15.70 16.22 -12.03
C LYS A 73 15.00 14.98 -11.49
N MET A 74 13.66 15.03 -11.41
CA MET A 74 12.82 13.91 -10.96
C MET A 74 13.07 13.46 -9.51
N ALA A 75 13.90 14.17 -8.74
CA ALA A 75 14.03 13.91 -7.31
C ALA A 75 12.81 14.51 -6.60
N MET A 76 12.01 13.65 -5.99
CA MET A 76 10.78 14.05 -5.28
C MET A 76 11.06 14.51 -3.84
N GLY A 77 12.26 14.26 -3.31
CA GLY A 77 12.61 14.57 -1.93
C GLY A 77 12.07 13.54 -0.94
N ASP A 78 11.91 13.97 0.31
CA ASP A 78 11.21 13.20 1.33
C ASP A 78 9.68 13.36 1.19
N HIS A 79 8.93 12.52 1.89
CA HIS A 79 7.46 12.61 1.93
C HIS A 79 7.00 13.94 2.54
N ASN A 80 5.91 14.48 1.99
CA ASN A 80 5.24 15.61 2.63
C ASN A 80 4.58 15.16 3.94
N SER A 81 4.83 15.93 5.01
CA SER A 81 4.09 15.88 6.28
C SER A 81 2.64 16.34 6.10
N VAL A 82 1.78 16.09 7.10
CA VAL A 82 0.42 16.64 7.11
C VAL A 82 0.47 18.16 7.14
N TYR A 83 1.41 18.74 7.90
CA TYR A 83 1.60 20.18 7.95
C TYR A 83 1.86 20.75 6.55
N GLU A 84 2.78 20.15 5.80
CA GLU A 84 3.11 20.56 4.43
C GLU A 84 1.92 20.37 3.48
N LEU A 85 1.17 19.27 3.58
CA LEU A 85 -0.03 19.05 2.77
C LEU A 85 -1.18 20.02 3.11
N GLN A 86 -1.25 20.49 4.36
CA GLN A 86 -2.21 21.51 4.81
C GLN A 86 -1.76 22.94 4.48
N ASN A 87 -0.46 23.16 4.25
CA ASN A 87 0.16 24.47 4.06
C ASN A 87 1.03 24.53 2.79
N TYR A 88 0.67 23.76 1.76
CA TYR A 88 1.54 23.51 0.63
C TYR A 88 1.81 24.77 -0.18
N VAL A 89 3.09 25.07 -0.42
CA VAL A 89 3.52 26.24 -1.18
C VAL A 89 3.26 26.02 -2.66
N VAL A 90 2.36 26.81 -3.24
CA VAL A 90 2.01 26.73 -4.68
C VAL A 90 2.67 27.82 -5.53
N GLY A 91 3.37 28.75 -4.89
CA GLY A 91 4.10 29.83 -5.56
C GLY A 91 4.32 31.03 -4.66
N LEU A 92 4.86 32.11 -5.25
CA LEU A 92 4.98 33.39 -4.56
C LEU A 92 3.59 33.95 -4.22
N SER A 93 3.53 34.77 -3.18
CA SER A 93 2.38 35.63 -2.93
C SER A 93 2.35 36.78 -3.94
N ASP A 94 1.22 37.49 -3.99
CA ASP A 94 1.11 38.72 -4.79
C ASP A 94 2.11 39.81 -4.35
N ALA A 95 2.62 39.72 -3.12
CA ALA A 95 3.63 40.63 -2.58
C ALA A 95 5.07 40.25 -2.97
N GLY A 96 5.29 39.09 -3.60
CA GLY A 96 6.63 38.58 -3.89
C GLY A 96 7.38 38.17 -2.62
N LEU A 97 8.73 38.22 -2.64
CA LEU A 97 9.53 37.92 -1.45
C LEU A 97 9.48 39.09 -0.46
N VAL A 98 8.95 38.82 0.73
CA VAL A 98 8.84 39.76 1.84
C VAL A 98 9.93 39.44 2.86
N VAL A 99 10.62 40.46 3.34
CA VAL A 99 11.71 40.33 4.31
C VAL A 99 11.27 41.01 5.62
N ASN A 100 11.44 40.31 6.73
CA ASN A 100 11.21 40.82 8.08
C ASN A 100 12.17 41.95 8.41
N ALA A 101 11.87 42.71 9.48
CA ALA A 101 12.71 43.82 9.93
C ALA A 101 14.14 43.41 10.31
N ASP A 102 14.36 42.14 10.67
CA ASP A 102 15.65 41.56 11.00
C ASP A 102 16.43 41.03 9.77
N GLY A 103 15.88 41.16 8.57
CA GLY A 103 16.49 40.67 7.33
C GLY A 103 16.18 39.21 6.99
N SER A 104 15.43 38.48 7.84
CA SER A 104 14.97 37.12 7.53
C SER A 104 13.81 37.12 6.53
N LEU A 105 13.64 36.02 5.79
CA LEU A 105 12.50 35.87 4.87
C LEU A 105 11.20 35.67 5.67
N ASP A 106 10.19 36.49 5.41
CA ASP A 106 8.82 36.22 5.87
C ASP A 106 8.21 35.16 4.96
N GLU A 107 8.34 33.89 5.33
CA GLU A 107 7.78 32.81 4.52
C GLU A 107 6.26 32.90 4.38
N SER A 108 5.55 33.39 5.40
CA SER A 108 4.09 33.47 5.40
C SER A 108 3.61 34.53 4.42
N GLY A 109 4.23 35.72 4.46
CA GLY A 109 3.96 36.80 3.53
C GLY A 109 4.52 36.55 2.12
N SER A 110 5.57 35.75 1.98
CA SER A 110 6.26 35.55 0.68
C SER A 110 5.60 34.52 -0.24
N PHE A 111 4.86 33.56 0.32
CA PHE A 111 4.38 32.40 -0.43
C PHE A 111 2.88 32.19 -0.31
N SER A 112 2.26 31.93 -1.45
CA SER A 112 0.88 31.46 -1.54
C SER A 112 0.81 29.99 -1.12
N ARG A 113 -0.10 29.67 -0.19
CA ARG A 113 -0.30 28.31 0.33
C ARG A 113 -1.68 27.75 0.00
N ARG A 114 -1.75 26.42 -0.08
CA ARG A 114 -2.99 25.67 -0.27
C ARG A 114 -3.05 24.48 0.68
N ASN A 115 -4.22 24.30 1.27
CA ASN A 115 -4.55 23.06 1.97
C ASN A 115 -5.09 22.06 0.95
N TYR A 116 -4.33 21.01 0.63
CA TYR A 116 -4.72 20.02 -0.37
C TYR A 116 -5.99 19.26 0.01
N PHE A 117 -6.19 18.97 1.30
CA PHE A 117 -7.41 18.29 1.77
C PHE A 117 -8.65 19.15 1.48
N GLN A 118 -8.63 20.43 1.85
CA GLN A 118 -9.72 21.37 1.57
C GLN A 118 -9.91 21.61 0.08
N LEU A 119 -8.82 21.77 -0.68
CA LEU A 119 -8.85 22.01 -2.12
C LEU A 119 -9.53 20.85 -2.85
N LEU A 120 -9.09 19.61 -2.57
CA LEU A 120 -9.59 18.42 -3.24
C LEU A 120 -11.03 18.10 -2.80
N GLN A 121 -11.33 18.10 -1.50
CA GLN A 121 -12.68 17.83 -1.00
C GLN A 121 -13.69 18.95 -1.32
N GLY A 122 -13.20 20.16 -1.56
CA GLY A 122 -13.98 21.30 -2.04
C GLY A 122 -14.28 21.27 -3.53
N ALA A 123 -13.64 20.38 -4.30
CA ALA A 123 -13.92 20.22 -5.72
C ALA A 123 -15.40 19.87 -5.94
N SER A 124 -16.03 20.56 -6.88
CA SER A 124 -17.42 20.30 -7.28
C SER A 124 -17.62 20.61 -8.75
N VAL A 125 -18.56 19.90 -9.37
CA VAL A 125 -19.02 20.19 -10.73
C VAL A 125 -20.34 20.93 -10.71
N ARG A 126 -20.59 21.73 -11.75
CA ARG A 126 -21.85 22.45 -11.91
C ARG A 126 -22.97 21.58 -12.46
N ASN A 127 -22.64 20.68 -13.39
CA ASN A 127 -23.60 19.80 -14.04
C ASN A 127 -23.27 18.35 -13.67
N ASN A 128 -24.24 17.65 -13.10
CA ASN A 128 -24.17 16.20 -13.03
C ASN A 128 -24.75 15.61 -14.31
N VAL A 129 -24.07 14.62 -14.88
CA VAL A 129 -24.54 13.90 -16.06
C VAL A 129 -25.70 12.95 -15.74
N GLN A 130 -25.93 12.64 -14.45
CA GLN A 130 -26.99 11.72 -14.00
C GLN A 130 -27.79 12.30 -12.83
N PRO A 131 -29.13 12.25 -12.86
CA PRO A 131 -29.98 12.59 -11.72
C PRO A 131 -29.67 11.74 -10.49
N GLY A 132 -29.72 12.34 -9.29
CA GLY A 132 -29.47 11.64 -8.03
C GLY A 132 -28.00 11.45 -7.64
N MET A 133 -27.07 11.77 -8.55
CA MET A 133 -25.64 11.71 -8.27
C MET A 133 -25.14 12.98 -7.57
N ALA A 134 -24.24 12.81 -6.60
CA ALA A 134 -23.60 13.94 -5.92
C ALA A 134 -22.69 14.71 -6.90
N ASN A 135 -22.66 16.04 -6.81
CA ASN A 135 -21.80 16.89 -7.64
C ASN A 135 -20.37 17.03 -7.11
N ARG A 136 -20.00 16.23 -6.09
CA ARG A 136 -18.68 16.22 -5.45
C ARG A 136 -17.93 14.93 -5.85
N PRO A 137 -16.85 15.03 -6.63
CA PRO A 137 -16.18 13.88 -7.22
C PRO A 137 -15.28 13.13 -6.25
N ILE A 138 -14.86 13.75 -5.14
CA ILE A 138 -13.99 13.13 -4.14
C ILE A 138 -14.86 12.54 -3.02
N ASP A 139 -14.64 11.27 -2.69
CA ASP A 139 -15.28 10.61 -1.55
C ASP A 139 -14.47 10.84 -0.27
N MET A 140 -13.20 10.43 -0.34
CA MET A 140 -12.26 10.51 0.76
C MET A 140 -10.84 10.71 0.26
N ILE A 141 -10.00 11.19 1.16
CA ILE A 141 -8.56 11.28 1.02
C ILE A 141 -7.97 10.48 2.16
N ALA A 142 -7.00 9.64 1.87
CA ALA A 142 -6.27 8.89 2.89
C ALA A 142 -4.77 9.16 2.79
N THR A 143 -4.10 9.21 3.93
CA THR A 143 -2.65 9.39 4.04
C THR A 143 -2.11 8.57 5.20
N ARG A 144 -0.84 8.23 5.13
CA ARG A 144 -0.15 7.49 6.19
C ARG A 144 0.57 8.46 7.12
N LEU A 145 0.38 8.28 8.42
CA LEU A 145 1.05 8.96 9.51
C LEU A 145 1.99 7.99 10.24
N PRO A 146 3.18 8.44 10.65
CA PRO A 146 3.97 7.71 11.63
C PRO A 146 3.21 7.60 12.96
N ALA A 147 3.17 6.40 13.53
CA ALA A 147 2.51 6.13 14.80
C ALA A 147 3.05 7.00 15.94
N SER A 148 4.33 7.38 15.89
CA SER A 148 4.95 8.30 16.85
C SER A 148 4.22 9.64 16.97
N LEU A 149 3.58 10.12 15.90
CA LEU A 149 2.87 11.40 15.91
C LEU A 149 1.52 11.33 16.66
N VAL A 150 0.87 10.17 16.69
CA VAL A 150 -0.48 10.03 17.28
C VAL A 150 -0.49 9.35 18.65
N ARG A 151 0.59 8.64 19.03
CA ARG A 151 0.72 7.85 20.26
C ARG A 151 0.44 8.60 21.57
N SER A 152 0.62 9.92 21.59
CA SER A 152 0.34 10.76 22.76
C SER A 152 -1.16 10.93 23.01
N GLN A 153 -1.99 10.82 21.98
CA GLN A 153 -3.43 11.07 22.02
C GLN A 153 -4.28 9.80 21.97
N ILE A 154 -3.68 8.66 21.61
CA ILE A 154 -4.34 7.34 21.65
C ILE A 154 -3.90 6.51 22.86
N LEU A 155 -4.83 5.69 23.35
CA LEU A 155 -4.59 4.80 24.50
C LEU A 155 -3.72 3.59 24.11
N ASP A 156 -3.86 3.09 22.88
CA ASP A 156 -3.11 1.93 22.41
C ASP A 156 -1.63 2.25 22.24
N LYS A 157 -0.76 1.50 22.95
CA LYS A 157 0.70 1.69 22.88
C LYS A 157 1.39 0.71 21.92
N ASP A 158 0.80 -0.47 21.73
CA ASP A 158 1.32 -1.55 20.88
C ASP A 158 0.69 -1.50 19.48
N ILE A 159 0.82 -0.36 18.81
CA ILE A 159 0.42 -0.21 17.40
C ILE A 159 1.64 -0.27 16.48
N SER A 160 1.42 -0.77 15.27
CA SER A 160 2.38 -0.73 14.16
C SER A 160 2.82 0.70 13.86
N ASP A 161 3.94 0.84 13.14
CA ASP A 161 4.54 2.14 12.83
C ASP A 161 3.68 3.02 11.90
N ASP A 162 2.78 2.42 11.14
CA ASP A 162 1.94 3.11 10.17
C ASP A 162 0.50 3.23 10.68
N VAL A 163 0.01 4.47 10.72
CA VAL A 163 -1.38 4.82 11.02
C VAL A 163 -1.98 5.47 9.78
N ILE A 164 -3.19 5.09 9.38
CA ILE A 164 -3.82 5.67 8.20
C ILE A 164 -4.86 6.69 8.64
N TRP A 165 -4.67 7.95 8.25
CA TRP A 165 -5.65 9.00 8.42
C TRP A 165 -6.56 9.09 7.21
N ILE A 166 -7.86 9.04 7.45
CA ILE A 166 -8.91 9.14 6.44
C ILE A 166 -9.69 10.43 6.70
N SER A 167 -9.81 11.26 5.66
CA SER A 167 -10.52 12.53 5.71
C SER A 167 -11.59 12.60 4.64
N THR A 168 -12.76 13.15 5.00
CA THR A 168 -13.88 13.37 4.08
C THR A 168 -14.37 14.82 4.12
N ALA A 169 -15.12 15.22 3.10
CA ALA A 169 -15.55 16.62 2.91
C ALA A 169 -16.51 17.16 3.98
N ASN A 170 -17.09 16.31 4.83
CA ASN A 170 -18.02 16.71 5.89
C ASN A 170 -17.31 17.04 7.22
N GLY A 171 -15.97 17.03 7.24
CA GLY A 171 -15.17 17.31 8.43
C GLY A 171 -15.01 16.11 9.38
N LYS A 172 -15.71 15.00 9.14
CA LYS A 172 -15.53 13.76 9.89
C LYS A 172 -14.36 12.97 9.32
N GLN A 173 -13.57 12.42 10.24
CA GLN A 173 -12.29 11.79 9.94
C GLN A 173 -12.19 10.48 10.73
N ALA A 174 -11.18 9.69 10.40
CA ALA A 174 -10.85 8.50 11.17
C ALA A 174 -9.37 8.19 11.08
N LEU A 175 -8.87 7.51 12.11
CA LEU A 175 -7.60 6.80 12.08
C LEU A 175 -7.88 5.31 11.95
N LEU A 176 -7.14 4.64 11.09
CA LEU A 176 -7.05 3.18 11.05
C LEU A 176 -5.72 2.79 11.66
N LEU A 177 -5.79 2.11 12.80
CA LEU A 177 -4.65 1.58 13.52
C LEU A 177 -4.46 0.11 13.14
N SER A 178 -3.22 -0.34 13.08
CA SER A 178 -2.90 -1.76 12.95
C SER A 178 -1.96 -2.20 14.07
N LYS A 179 -1.94 -3.51 14.34
CA LYS A 179 -0.91 -4.17 15.14
C LYS A 179 -0.69 -5.59 14.63
N LEU A 180 0.54 -6.07 14.79
CA LEU A 180 0.91 -7.44 14.43
C LEU A 180 0.81 -8.36 15.66
N GLY A 181 0.06 -9.44 15.52
CA GLY A 181 0.02 -10.53 16.49
C GLY A 181 1.28 -11.41 16.42
N PRO A 182 1.47 -12.33 17.39
CA PRO A 182 2.65 -13.20 17.46
C PRO A 182 2.88 -14.10 16.24
N SER A 183 1.80 -14.44 15.51
CA SER A 183 1.83 -15.25 14.29
C SER A 183 2.02 -14.43 13.01
N GLY A 184 2.19 -13.11 13.11
CA GLY A 184 2.19 -12.18 11.98
C GLY A 184 0.79 -11.79 11.50
N GLN A 185 -0.28 -12.24 12.18
CA GLN A 185 -1.65 -11.83 11.86
C GLN A 185 -1.85 -10.35 12.14
N VAL A 186 -2.44 -9.62 11.20
CA VAL A 186 -2.79 -8.21 11.36
C VAL A 186 -4.11 -8.11 12.11
N SER A 187 -4.16 -7.24 13.12
CA SER A 187 -5.41 -6.74 13.70
C SER A 187 -5.54 -5.26 13.41
N LEU A 188 -6.76 -4.84 13.08
CA LEU A 188 -7.12 -3.48 12.69
C LEU A 188 -8.14 -2.90 13.66
N ARG A 189 -8.04 -1.59 13.90
CA ARG A 189 -8.97 -0.83 14.73
C ARG A 189 -9.32 0.50 14.06
N TYR A 190 -10.62 0.80 13.98
CA TYR A 190 -11.13 2.05 13.47
C TYR A 190 -11.37 3.06 14.62
N VAL A 191 -10.77 4.24 14.53
CA VAL A 191 -10.83 5.28 15.56
C VAL A 191 -11.45 6.54 14.96
N PRO A 192 -12.72 6.86 15.28
CA PRO A 192 -13.35 8.09 14.84
C PRO A 192 -12.64 9.32 15.43
N ILE A 193 -12.32 10.29 14.57
CA ILE A 193 -11.69 11.55 14.98
C ILE A 193 -12.27 12.74 14.21
N SER A 194 -11.94 13.95 14.64
CA SER A 194 -12.14 15.18 13.89
C SER A 194 -10.96 16.15 14.06
N ASN A 195 -10.92 17.17 13.20
CA ASN A 195 -10.02 18.30 13.30
C ASN A 195 -8.52 17.95 13.35
N LEU A 196 -8.08 16.89 12.65
CA LEU A 196 -6.65 16.56 12.61
C LEU A 196 -5.85 17.69 11.94
N THR A 197 -4.87 18.20 12.68
CA THR A 197 -3.86 19.14 12.19
C THR A 197 -2.47 18.70 12.64
N GLU A 198 -1.46 19.12 11.89
CA GLU A 198 -0.06 19.05 12.30
C GLU A 198 0.49 20.48 12.26
N ASP A 199 1.32 20.86 13.22
CA ASP A 199 2.03 22.15 13.19
C ASP A 199 3.42 22.04 12.57
N ALA A 200 4.11 23.17 12.40
CA ALA A 200 5.43 23.22 11.77
C ALA A 200 6.52 22.45 12.54
N ASP A 201 6.28 22.18 13.83
CA ASP A 201 7.18 21.40 14.68
C ASP A 201 6.86 19.89 14.65
N GLY A 202 5.87 19.47 13.85
CA GLY A 202 5.45 18.08 13.71
C GLY A 202 4.52 17.60 14.83
N HIS A 203 3.91 18.49 15.61
CA HIS A 203 2.93 18.08 16.61
C HIS A 203 1.56 17.91 15.98
N VAL A 204 1.09 16.66 15.96
CA VAL A 204 -0.27 16.33 15.53
C VAL A 204 -1.26 16.56 16.67
N LYS A 205 -2.44 17.10 16.37
CA LYS A 205 -3.59 17.23 17.28
C LYS A 205 -4.89 16.82 16.59
N PHE A 206 -5.79 16.18 17.31
CA PHE A 206 -7.15 15.85 16.84
C PHE A 206 -8.10 15.63 18.02
N ASP A 207 -9.40 15.68 17.76
CA ASP A 207 -10.43 15.35 18.73
C ASP A 207 -10.88 13.89 18.53
N LEU A 208 -10.93 13.10 19.61
CA LEU A 208 -11.63 11.81 19.60
C LEU A 208 -13.14 12.07 19.62
N ILE A 209 -13.88 11.43 18.73
CA ILE A 209 -15.33 11.55 18.65
C ILE A 209 -16.02 10.19 18.76
N ASP A 210 -17.31 10.20 19.07
CA ASP A 210 -18.11 8.99 19.13
C ASP A 210 -18.37 8.42 17.73
N LEU A 211 -18.68 7.12 17.68
CA LEU A 211 -19.16 6.50 16.46
C LEU A 211 -20.57 7.00 16.12
N GLU A 212 -20.70 7.61 14.94
CA GLU A 212 -21.93 8.22 14.43
C GLU A 212 -21.99 8.18 12.88
N PRO A 213 -23.18 8.36 12.26
CA PRO A 213 -23.32 8.32 10.80
C PRO A 213 -22.50 9.38 10.08
N GLY A 214 -22.07 9.08 8.86
CA GLY A 214 -21.30 10.00 8.00
C GLY A 214 -19.80 10.01 8.27
N LEU A 215 -19.31 9.17 9.19
CA LEU A 215 -17.87 8.91 9.29
C LEU A 215 -17.33 8.29 7.99
N PRO A 216 -16.01 8.38 7.72
CA PRO A 216 -15.40 7.71 6.59
C PRO A 216 -15.81 6.23 6.48
N LEU A 217 -15.93 5.71 5.25
CA LEU A 217 -16.37 4.34 4.95
C LEU A 217 -17.81 3.97 5.38
N ARG A 218 -18.52 4.83 6.13
CA ARG A 218 -19.97 4.75 6.37
C ARG A 218 -20.48 3.40 6.91
N PHE A 219 -19.63 2.66 7.62
CA PHE A 219 -19.97 1.32 8.09
C PHE A 219 -21.11 1.34 9.10
N PHE A 220 -21.16 2.35 9.97
CA PHE A 220 -22.11 2.41 11.07
C PHE A 220 -23.56 2.54 10.58
N GLU A 221 -23.77 3.23 9.47
CA GLU A 221 -25.08 3.42 8.84
C GLU A 221 -25.42 2.38 7.75
N ASP A 222 -24.53 1.43 7.46
CA ASP A 222 -24.74 0.46 6.39
C ASP A 222 -25.66 -0.70 6.86
N PRO A 223 -26.81 -0.93 6.20
CA PRO A 223 -27.75 -1.97 6.62
C PRO A 223 -27.25 -3.40 6.38
N ALA A 224 -26.22 -3.59 5.57
CA ALA A 224 -25.61 -4.89 5.30
C ALA A 224 -24.42 -5.21 6.24
N LEU A 225 -24.15 -4.34 7.23
CA LEU A 225 -23.14 -4.59 8.24
C LEU A 225 -23.50 -5.82 9.07
N ALA A 226 -22.61 -6.83 9.08
CA ALA A 226 -22.85 -8.12 9.71
C ALA A 226 -21.89 -8.36 10.89
N VAL A 227 -21.99 -7.56 11.95
CA VAL A 227 -21.16 -7.76 13.16
C VAL A 227 -21.73 -8.89 14.05
N PRO A 228 -20.88 -9.72 14.68
CA PRO A 228 -21.31 -10.83 15.53
C PRO A 228 -21.77 -10.39 16.94
N SER A 229 -22.00 -9.09 17.17
CA SER A 229 -22.25 -8.49 18.48
C SER A 229 -23.50 -7.61 18.45
N ASN A 230 -24.26 -7.62 19.55
CA ASN A 230 -25.35 -6.66 19.77
C ASN A 230 -24.82 -5.24 20.08
N ASP A 231 -23.57 -5.13 20.53
CA ASP A 231 -22.87 -3.85 20.67
C ASP A 231 -22.07 -3.55 19.41
N VAL A 232 -22.75 -2.96 18.42
CA VAL A 232 -22.17 -2.58 17.14
C VAL A 232 -21.08 -1.52 17.31
N LYS A 233 -21.28 -0.56 18.21
CA LYS A 233 -20.32 0.55 18.41
C LYS A 233 -19.02 0.06 19.02
N GLY A 234 -19.11 -0.75 20.07
CA GLY A 234 -17.94 -1.36 20.70
C GLY A 234 -17.22 -2.31 19.76
N TRP A 235 -17.95 -3.05 18.91
CA TRP A 235 -17.32 -3.89 17.90
C TRP A 235 -16.56 -3.04 16.86
N LEU A 236 -17.20 -2.05 16.22
CA LEU A 236 -16.55 -1.24 15.17
C LEU A 236 -15.32 -0.45 15.65
N THR A 237 -15.28 -0.08 16.93
CA THR A 237 -14.14 0.65 17.52
C THR A 237 -13.16 -0.26 18.25
N GLY A 238 -13.37 -1.59 18.19
CA GLY A 238 -12.51 -2.61 18.78
C GLY A 238 -11.37 -3.06 17.87
N TRP A 239 -10.50 -3.90 18.42
CA TRP A 239 -9.46 -4.60 17.65
C TRP A 239 -10.03 -5.90 17.08
N HIS A 240 -9.97 -6.06 15.76
CA HIS A 240 -10.35 -7.29 15.07
C HIS A 240 -9.35 -7.64 13.98
N THR A 241 -9.25 -8.92 13.67
CA THR A 241 -8.44 -9.40 12.55
C THR A 241 -9.00 -8.91 11.21
N ASP A 242 -8.15 -8.87 10.19
CA ASP A 242 -8.55 -8.67 8.80
C ASP A 242 -9.70 -9.61 8.37
N VAL A 243 -9.66 -10.88 8.79
CA VAL A 243 -10.71 -11.87 8.51
C VAL A 243 -12.04 -11.51 9.17
N GLU A 244 -12.03 -11.09 10.44
CA GLU A 244 -13.23 -10.68 11.16
C GLU A 244 -13.85 -9.42 10.53
N TRP A 245 -13.00 -8.46 10.16
CA TRP A 245 -13.42 -7.29 9.38
C TRP A 245 -14.02 -7.67 8.02
N LEU A 246 -13.38 -8.58 7.27
CA LEU A 246 -13.88 -9.01 5.96
C LEU A 246 -15.26 -9.66 6.09
N ARG A 247 -15.45 -10.54 7.08
CA ARG A 247 -16.75 -11.17 7.36
C ARG A 247 -17.83 -10.13 7.64
N ALA A 248 -17.55 -9.15 8.48
CA ALA A 248 -18.52 -8.12 8.85
C ALA A 248 -18.84 -7.16 7.70
N LEU A 249 -17.86 -6.87 6.83
CA LEU A 249 -17.96 -5.78 5.86
C LEU A 249 -18.27 -6.21 4.43
N HIS A 250 -17.99 -7.45 4.01
CA HIS A 250 -18.01 -7.83 2.58
C HIS A 250 -19.32 -7.56 1.81
N GLN A 251 -20.46 -7.43 2.50
CA GLN A 251 -21.75 -7.09 1.90
C GLN A 251 -22.10 -5.60 1.97
N THR A 252 -21.39 -4.82 2.79
CA THR A 252 -21.56 -3.36 2.90
C THR A 252 -21.15 -2.65 1.62
N LYS A 253 -21.55 -1.38 1.49
CA LYS A 253 -21.15 -0.51 0.38
C LYS A 253 -19.63 -0.44 0.23
N TYR A 254 -18.89 -0.35 1.34
CA TYR A 254 -17.42 -0.33 1.35
C TYR A 254 -16.84 -1.69 1.74
N SER A 255 -17.19 -2.73 0.95
CA SER A 255 -16.98 -4.15 1.27
C SER A 255 -15.65 -4.52 1.94
N ASN A 256 -14.52 -4.07 1.39
CA ASN A 256 -13.18 -4.32 1.90
C ASN A 256 -12.44 -3.00 2.17
N GLY A 257 -13.13 -1.85 2.24
CA GLY A 257 -12.47 -0.53 2.25
C GLY A 257 -11.51 -0.33 3.42
N LEU A 258 -11.85 -0.84 4.60
CA LEU A 258 -10.97 -0.77 5.78
C LEU A 258 -9.68 -1.58 5.56
N ILE A 259 -9.81 -2.81 5.07
CA ILE A 259 -8.67 -3.70 4.82
C ILE A 259 -7.86 -3.18 3.63
N GLY A 260 -8.52 -2.80 2.54
CA GLY A 260 -7.90 -2.28 1.33
C GLY A 260 -7.13 -0.99 1.56
N LEU A 261 -7.62 -0.08 2.41
CA LEU A 261 -6.85 1.10 2.82
C LEU A 261 -5.58 0.73 3.59
N HIS A 262 -5.67 -0.25 4.50
CA HIS A 262 -4.49 -0.79 5.17
C HIS A 262 -3.51 -1.38 4.16
N GLU A 263 -3.97 -2.24 3.27
CA GLU A 263 -3.12 -2.91 2.28
C GLU A 263 -2.44 -1.92 1.32
N GLU A 264 -3.14 -0.87 0.90
CA GLU A 264 -2.63 0.12 -0.04
C GLU A 264 -1.59 1.07 0.59
N LEU A 265 -1.80 1.48 1.85
CA LEU A 265 -1.00 2.55 2.47
C LEU A 265 0.01 2.07 3.51
N ALA A 266 -0.22 0.93 4.17
CA ALA A 266 0.71 0.39 5.16
C ALA A 266 1.95 -0.22 4.48
N ARG A 267 3.10 -0.13 5.15
CA ARG A 267 4.34 -0.75 4.68
C ARG A 267 4.37 -2.21 5.07
N HIS A 268 4.32 -3.06 4.06
CA HIS A 268 4.46 -4.50 4.23
C HIS A 268 5.94 -4.91 4.20
N SER A 269 6.37 -5.66 5.21
CA SER A 269 7.69 -6.27 5.20
C SER A 269 7.72 -7.42 4.18
N VAL A 270 8.66 -7.36 3.25
CA VAL A 270 8.91 -8.44 2.30
C VAL A 270 10.33 -8.93 2.56
N GLU A 271 10.56 -10.24 2.58
CA GLU A 271 11.85 -10.83 2.91
C GLU A 271 13.01 -10.17 2.13
N ARG A 272 12.82 -9.88 0.84
CA ARG A 272 13.82 -9.24 -0.03
C ARG A 272 14.15 -7.78 0.32
N THR A 273 13.39 -7.14 1.20
CA THR A 273 13.62 -5.76 1.65
C THR A 273 13.89 -5.66 3.15
N THR A 274 13.88 -6.78 3.89
CA THR A 274 14.24 -6.84 5.31
C THR A 274 15.76 -6.88 5.46
N PRO A 275 16.41 -5.78 5.92
CA PRO A 275 17.88 -5.70 5.97
C PRO A 275 18.48 -6.44 7.17
N ASP A 276 17.66 -6.81 8.15
CA ASP A 276 18.10 -7.47 9.39
C ASP A 276 17.68 -8.95 9.41
N ALA A 277 17.40 -9.53 8.24
CA ALA A 277 17.02 -10.93 8.12
C ALA A 277 18.18 -11.85 8.58
N PRO A 278 17.91 -12.91 9.36
CA PRO A 278 18.94 -13.84 9.79
C PRO A 278 19.68 -14.48 8.61
N GLY A 279 21.00 -14.64 8.73
CA GLY A 279 21.82 -15.40 7.78
C GLY A 279 22.23 -14.65 6.50
N ILE A 280 21.97 -13.35 6.39
CA ILE A 280 22.39 -12.54 5.24
C ILE A 280 23.74 -11.84 5.50
N SER A 281 24.48 -11.56 4.43
CA SER A 281 25.75 -10.82 4.51
C SER A 281 25.53 -9.32 4.78
N ALA A 282 26.59 -8.61 5.22
CA ALA A 282 26.54 -7.16 5.39
C ALA A 282 26.22 -6.41 4.08
N ASP A 283 26.81 -6.86 2.97
CA ASP A 283 26.54 -6.29 1.64
C ASP A 283 25.09 -6.53 1.22
N GLU A 284 24.55 -7.71 1.50
CA GLU A 284 23.15 -8.01 1.24
C GLU A 284 22.20 -7.16 2.09
N SER A 285 22.52 -6.97 3.38
CA SER A 285 21.77 -6.05 4.25
C SER A 285 21.72 -4.63 3.69
N LEU A 286 22.86 -4.11 3.21
CA LEU A 286 22.95 -2.79 2.57
C LEU A 286 22.09 -2.71 1.29
N LEU A 287 22.14 -3.74 0.44
CA LEU A 287 21.33 -3.80 -0.78
C LEU A 287 19.82 -3.84 -0.45
N ARG A 288 19.41 -4.66 0.54
CA ARG A 288 18.01 -4.73 0.97
C ARG A 288 17.53 -3.38 1.53
N ARG A 289 18.38 -2.69 2.30
CA ARG A 289 18.11 -1.33 2.81
C ARG A 289 17.96 -0.31 1.68
N PHE A 290 18.83 -0.36 0.68
CA PHE A 290 18.77 0.50 -0.50
C PHE A 290 17.46 0.30 -1.27
N VAL A 291 17.11 -0.96 -1.59
CA VAL A 291 15.85 -1.29 -2.29
C VAL A 291 14.64 -0.85 -1.47
N ARG A 292 14.65 -1.06 -0.14
CA ARG A 292 13.58 -0.60 0.76
C ARG A 292 13.39 0.92 0.66
N ARG A 293 14.49 1.68 0.71
CA ARG A 293 14.43 3.15 0.60
C ARG A 293 13.95 3.61 -0.77
N GLN A 294 14.34 2.94 -1.86
CA GLN A 294 13.80 3.23 -3.19
C GLN A 294 12.29 3.05 -3.26
N ARG A 295 11.76 2.00 -2.64
CA ARG A 295 10.30 1.78 -2.56
C ARG A 295 9.63 2.91 -1.77
N TYR A 296 10.20 3.31 -0.64
CA TYR A 296 9.64 4.40 0.17
C TYR A 296 9.57 5.71 -0.61
N LEU A 297 10.65 6.09 -1.32
CA LEU A 297 10.71 7.35 -2.08
C LEU A 297 9.70 7.48 -3.23
N VAL A 298 9.04 6.39 -3.64
CA VAL A 298 8.01 6.42 -4.69
C VAL A 298 6.60 6.19 -4.14
N GLU A 299 6.44 6.04 -2.82
CA GLU A 299 5.13 5.95 -2.20
C GLU A 299 4.39 7.29 -2.36
N ALA A 300 3.08 7.24 -2.58
CA ALA A 300 2.27 8.43 -2.69
C ALA A 300 2.01 9.05 -1.29
N ASP A 301 2.02 10.39 -1.22
CA ASP A 301 1.68 11.10 0.03
C ASP A 301 0.15 11.11 0.29
N LEU A 302 -0.64 11.04 -0.77
CA LEU A 302 -2.10 11.08 -0.73
C LEU A 302 -2.69 10.00 -1.64
N LEU A 303 -3.61 9.20 -1.09
CA LEU A 303 -4.57 8.43 -1.86
C LEU A 303 -5.87 9.23 -1.96
N VAL A 304 -6.31 9.52 -3.18
CA VAL A 304 -7.58 10.22 -3.43
C VAL A 304 -8.56 9.24 -4.05
N VAL A 305 -9.71 9.04 -3.39
CA VAL A 305 -10.72 8.07 -3.83
C VAL A 305 -11.91 8.83 -4.43
N ALA A 306 -12.32 8.40 -5.62
CA ALA A 306 -13.48 8.96 -6.28
C ALA A 306 -14.78 8.55 -5.57
N ASN A 307 -15.76 9.46 -5.57
CA ASN A 307 -17.12 9.20 -5.13
C ASN A 307 -17.83 8.24 -6.09
N ASP A 308 -18.93 7.68 -5.64
CA ASP A 308 -19.71 6.73 -6.42
C ASP A 308 -20.09 7.33 -7.78
N HIS A 309 -19.99 6.54 -8.83
CA HIS A 309 -20.13 6.96 -10.24
C HIS A 309 -19.22 8.12 -10.73
N TRP A 310 -18.19 8.50 -9.97
CA TRP A 310 -17.13 9.39 -10.43
C TRP A 310 -15.88 8.60 -10.83
N ASN A 311 -15.15 9.11 -11.83
CA ASN A 311 -13.89 8.55 -12.29
C ASN A 311 -12.88 9.68 -12.55
N PHE A 312 -11.60 9.45 -12.21
CA PHE A 312 -10.50 10.34 -12.53
C PHE A 312 -9.85 9.90 -13.84
N ASP A 313 -10.48 10.24 -14.96
CA ASP A 313 -9.93 9.99 -16.29
C ASP A 313 -9.33 11.27 -16.88
N VAL A 314 -8.15 11.14 -17.47
CA VAL A 314 -7.40 12.25 -18.08
C VAL A 314 -7.38 12.12 -19.62
N ARG A 315 -7.83 11.00 -20.20
CA ARG A 315 -7.70 10.77 -21.66
C ARG A 315 -8.93 10.13 -22.30
N GLY A 316 -9.77 11.00 -22.88
CA GLY A 316 -10.91 10.61 -23.73
C GLY A 316 -12.14 10.20 -22.91
N PHE A 317 -13.33 10.39 -23.47
CA PHE A 317 -14.53 9.79 -22.89
C PHE A 317 -14.38 8.27 -23.04
N ASN A 318 -14.08 7.56 -21.95
CA ASN A 318 -14.23 6.12 -21.90
C ASN A 318 -15.71 5.80 -21.60
N PRO A 319 -16.51 5.35 -22.57
CA PRO A 319 -17.91 5.01 -22.34
C PRO A 319 -18.07 3.70 -21.54
N GLY A 320 -16.99 2.94 -21.33
CA GLY A 320 -16.96 1.80 -20.43
C GLY A 320 -16.70 2.26 -19.00
N GLY A 321 -17.53 1.83 -18.05
CA GLY A 321 -17.33 2.11 -16.63
C GLY A 321 -15.92 1.73 -16.15
N ASN A 322 -15.48 2.33 -15.05
CA ASN A 322 -14.18 2.07 -14.45
C ASN A 322 -14.33 1.38 -13.08
N HIS A 323 -13.26 0.74 -12.62
CA HIS A 323 -13.15 0.13 -11.29
C HIS A 323 -11.94 0.72 -10.55
N GLY A 324 -11.72 0.31 -9.30
CA GLY A 324 -10.61 0.80 -8.46
C GLY A 324 -11.02 1.66 -7.27
N SER A 325 -12.32 1.75 -6.98
CA SER A 325 -12.81 2.25 -5.69
C SER A 325 -12.90 1.12 -4.66
N PHE A 326 -13.11 1.49 -3.40
CA PHE A 326 -13.42 0.53 -2.32
C PHE A 326 -14.89 0.12 -2.25
N PHE A 327 -15.71 0.55 -3.23
CA PHE A 327 -17.11 0.14 -3.29
C PHE A 327 -17.21 -1.34 -3.64
N ARG A 328 -18.19 -2.02 -3.05
CA ARG A 328 -18.47 -3.44 -3.32
C ARG A 328 -18.62 -3.74 -4.80
N ILE A 329 -19.21 -2.84 -5.58
CA ILE A 329 -19.35 -3.02 -7.03
C ILE A 329 -18.00 -3.09 -7.78
N SER A 330 -16.95 -2.51 -7.22
CA SER A 330 -15.59 -2.51 -7.78
C SER A 330 -14.73 -3.67 -7.27
N THR A 331 -15.03 -4.20 -6.09
CA THR A 331 -14.12 -5.11 -5.36
C THR A 331 -14.68 -6.52 -5.17
N HIS A 332 -15.99 -6.70 -5.31
CA HIS A 332 -16.61 -8.02 -5.22
C HIS A 332 -16.45 -8.78 -6.54
N SER A 333 -15.77 -9.93 -6.47
CA SER A 333 -15.58 -10.85 -7.60
C SER A 333 -16.03 -12.26 -7.24
N GLU A 334 -16.49 -13.02 -8.22
CA GLU A 334 -16.85 -14.42 -8.05
C GLU A 334 -15.70 -15.34 -8.46
N PHE A 335 -15.34 -16.29 -7.59
CA PHE A 335 -14.40 -17.37 -7.92
C PHE A 335 -15.18 -18.66 -8.18
N MET A 336 -15.11 -19.14 -9.42
CA MET A 336 -15.70 -20.41 -9.83
C MET A 336 -14.62 -21.41 -10.24
N ILE A 337 -14.75 -22.65 -9.80
CA ILE A 337 -13.88 -23.76 -10.19
C ILE A 337 -14.71 -25.00 -10.52
N ALA A 338 -14.32 -25.72 -11.56
CA ALA A 338 -14.95 -26.96 -11.97
C ALA A 338 -13.87 -27.96 -12.41
N GLY A 339 -14.13 -29.25 -12.19
CA GLY A 339 -13.22 -30.32 -12.57
C GLY A 339 -13.94 -31.65 -12.81
N GLY A 340 -13.25 -32.57 -13.47
CA GLY A 340 -13.76 -33.93 -13.70
C GLY A 340 -13.72 -34.80 -12.44
N ARG A 341 -14.21 -36.04 -12.53
CA ARG A 341 -14.27 -36.97 -11.39
C ARG A 341 -12.93 -37.21 -10.67
N ASN A 342 -11.81 -36.98 -11.36
CA ASN A 342 -10.47 -37.21 -10.82
C ASN A 342 -9.90 -35.99 -10.05
N THR A 343 -10.59 -34.86 -10.01
CA THR A 343 -10.10 -33.65 -9.31
C THR A 343 -10.55 -33.58 -7.85
N ASN A 344 -11.45 -34.47 -7.41
CA ASN A 344 -12.05 -34.47 -6.07
C ASN A 344 -12.69 -33.13 -5.65
N LEU A 345 -13.06 -32.28 -6.61
CA LEU A 345 -13.75 -31.02 -6.32
C LEU A 345 -15.20 -31.31 -5.93
N PRO A 346 -15.74 -30.63 -4.91
CA PRO A 346 -17.14 -30.78 -4.55
C PRO A 346 -18.05 -30.26 -5.66
N VAL A 347 -19.17 -30.95 -5.89
CA VAL A 347 -20.11 -30.63 -6.97
C VAL A 347 -21.26 -29.76 -6.43
N GLY A 348 -21.54 -28.64 -7.10
CA GLY A 348 -22.70 -27.80 -6.81
C GLY A 348 -22.66 -27.09 -5.45
N VAL A 349 -21.47 -26.92 -4.87
CA VAL A 349 -21.30 -26.21 -3.59
C VAL A 349 -21.19 -24.72 -3.83
N ALA A 350 -22.02 -23.96 -3.12
CA ALA A 350 -21.90 -22.51 -3.01
C ALA A 350 -21.20 -22.17 -1.70
N ILE A 351 -20.02 -21.54 -1.79
CA ILE A 351 -19.25 -21.09 -0.63
C ILE A 351 -19.64 -19.64 -0.35
N THR A 352 -20.21 -19.39 0.84
CA THR A 352 -20.66 -18.06 1.25
C THR A 352 -19.66 -17.35 2.18
N GLU A 353 -18.65 -18.06 2.68
CA GLU A 353 -17.54 -17.45 3.43
C GLU A 353 -16.77 -16.50 2.50
N PRO A 354 -16.50 -15.25 2.90
CA PRO A 354 -15.73 -14.33 2.08
C PRO A 354 -14.23 -14.63 2.15
N TYR A 355 -13.61 -14.61 0.98
CA TYR A 355 -12.17 -14.71 0.77
C TYR A 355 -11.67 -13.49 -0.01
N ASP A 356 -10.44 -13.07 0.24
CA ASP A 356 -9.73 -12.11 -0.61
C ASP A 356 -9.17 -12.80 -1.87
N SER A 357 -8.74 -12.01 -2.85
CA SER A 357 -8.14 -12.54 -4.08
C SER A 357 -6.78 -13.21 -3.86
N LEU A 358 -6.08 -12.91 -2.76
CA LEU A 358 -4.81 -13.54 -2.39
C LEU A 358 -5.00 -15.02 -2.06
N SER A 359 -6.23 -15.43 -1.74
CA SER A 359 -6.61 -16.82 -1.46
C SER A 359 -6.58 -17.73 -2.71
N TYR A 360 -6.56 -17.17 -3.92
CA TYR A 360 -6.64 -17.93 -5.17
C TYR A 360 -5.44 -18.86 -5.39
N VAL A 361 -4.22 -18.32 -5.44
CA VAL A 361 -2.98 -19.10 -5.70
C VAL A 361 -2.73 -20.19 -4.65
N PRO A 362 -2.75 -19.91 -3.33
CA PRO A 362 -2.55 -20.98 -2.34
C PRO A 362 -3.63 -22.06 -2.43
N THR A 363 -4.88 -21.71 -2.78
CA THR A 363 -5.93 -22.71 -3.00
C THR A 363 -5.62 -23.63 -4.18
N LEU A 364 -5.17 -23.09 -5.31
CA LEU A 364 -4.77 -23.91 -6.46
C LEU A 364 -3.60 -24.84 -6.13
N LEU A 365 -2.57 -24.34 -5.44
CA LEU A 365 -1.43 -25.15 -5.04
C LEU A 365 -1.81 -26.23 -4.01
N ALA A 366 -2.74 -25.93 -3.10
CA ALA A 366 -3.26 -26.93 -2.18
C ALA A 366 -4.02 -28.05 -2.92
N LEU A 367 -4.79 -27.71 -3.95
CA LEU A 367 -5.49 -28.69 -4.79
C LEU A 367 -4.55 -29.57 -5.62
N THR A 368 -3.36 -29.07 -6.00
CA THR A 368 -2.35 -29.84 -6.75
C THR A 368 -1.35 -30.58 -5.86
N GLY A 369 -1.43 -30.42 -4.54
CA GLY A 369 -0.46 -30.99 -3.58
C GLY A 369 0.89 -30.25 -3.56
N GLU A 370 0.94 -29.03 -4.08
CA GLU A 370 2.15 -28.20 -4.17
C GLU A 370 2.27 -27.16 -3.04
N LEU A 371 1.34 -27.20 -2.08
CA LEU A 371 1.34 -26.37 -0.87
C LEU A 371 1.48 -27.24 0.39
N ARG A 372 2.31 -26.80 1.32
CA ARG A 372 2.44 -27.35 2.67
C ARG A 372 1.34 -26.83 3.59
N ASP A 373 1.11 -27.51 4.70
CA ASP A 373 0.11 -27.13 5.71
C ASP A 373 0.37 -25.74 6.37
N ASP A 374 1.60 -25.23 6.29
CA ASP A 374 2.01 -23.92 6.79
C ASP A 374 1.89 -22.79 5.74
N SER A 375 1.12 -23.02 4.66
CA SER A 375 0.97 -22.13 3.50
C SER A 375 2.28 -21.81 2.77
N ARG A 376 3.32 -22.62 2.98
CA ARG A 376 4.56 -22.51 2.22
C ARG A 376 4.48 -23.38 0.95
N PRO A 377 5.04 -22.89 -0.16
CA PRO A 377 5.21 -23.73 -1.34
C PRO A 377 6.16 -24.91 -1.06
N LEU A 378 6.06 -25.98 -1.84
CA LEU A 378 7.08 -27.04 -1.82
C LEU A 378 8.50 -26.50 -2.10
N PRO A 379 9.57 -27.18 -1.64
CA PRO A 379 10.95 -26.71 -1.82
C PRO A 379 11.33 -26.36 -3.27
N ILE A 380 10.85 -27.13 -4.25
CA ILE A 380 11.11 -26.86 -5.68
C ILE A 380 10.55 -25.51 -6.16
N LEU A 381 9.40 -25.10 -5.62
CA LEU A 381 8.81 -23.79 -5.91
C LEU A 381 9.51 -22.69 -5.11
N TRP A 382 9.97 -22.99 -3.89
CA TRP A 382 10.79 -22.06 -3.10
C TRP A 382 12.08 -21.66 -3.82
N GLU A 383 12.78 -22.63 -4.43
CA GLU A 383 13.97 -22.42 -5.27
C GLU A 383 13.67 -21.55 -6.50
N LYS A 384 12.45 -21.62 -7.04
CA LYS A 384 11.98 -20.76 -8.13
C LYS A 384 11.61 -19.34 -7.68
N GLY A 385 11.66 -19.06 -6.37
CA GLY A 385 11.42 -17.72 -5.82
C GLY A 385 10.04 -17.54 -5.20
N PHE A 386 9.18 -18.56 -5.18
CA PHE A 386 7.94 -18.50 -4.41
C PHE A 386 8.25 -18.45 -2.92
N ARG A 387 7.38 -17.77 -2.18
CA ARG A 387 7.46 -17.62 -0.72
C ARG A 387 6.12 -17.97 -0.11
N GLN A 388 6.03 -17.88 1.23
CA GLN A 388 4.77 -18.09 1.93
C GLN A 388 3.68 -17.18 1.34
N PHE A 389 2.56 -17.78 0.98
CA PHE A 389 1.44 -17.04 0.42
C PHE A 389 0.64 -16.35 1.55
N PRO A 390 0.27 -15.08 1.38
CA PRO A 390 -0.46 -14.33 2.40
C PRO A 390 -1.94 -14.74 2.48
N GLY A 391 -2.52 -15.21 1.37
CA GLY A 391 -3.93 -15.58 1.30
C GLY A 391 -4.26 -16.90 1.99
N ARG A 392 -5.50 -17.02 2.43
CA ARG A 392 -6.03 -18.23 3.07
C ARG A 392 -6.39 -19.26 2.01
N VAL A 393 -6.20 -20.54 2.32
CA VAL A 393 -6.74 -21.61 1.46
C VAL A 393 -8.25 -21.69 1.64
N VAL A 394 -9.00 -21.78 0.54
CA VAL A 394 -10.45 -22.05 0.55
C VAL A 394 -10.65 -23.51 0.92
N LYS A 395 -10.85 -23.77 2.21
CA LYS A 395 -10.85 -25.12 2.78
C LYS A 395 -12.03 -25.96 2.30
N GLU A 396 -13.13 -25.31 1.97
CA GLU A 396 -14.36 -25.94 1.47
C GLU A 396 -14.19 -26.57 0.08
N LEU A 397 -13.11 -26.23 -0.65
CA LEU A 397 -12.76 -26.86 -1.91
C LEU A 397 -11.86 -28.10 -1.74
N LEU A 398 -11.27 -28.29 -0.56
CA LEU A 398 -10.41 -29.43 -0.29
C LEU A 398 -11.24 -30.63 0.15
N PRO A 399 -10.87 -31.87 -0.25
CA PRO A 399 -11.55 -33.06 0.22
C PRO A 399 -11.34 -33.27 1.73
N ASP A 400 -12.33 -33.90 2.37
CA ASP A 400 -12.27 -34.23 3.79
C ASP A 400 -11.03 -35.07 4.13
N SER A 401 -10.47 -34.82 5.31
CA SER A 401 -9.18 -35.36 5.78
C SER A 401 -9.03 -36.89 5.72
N SER A 402 -10.12 -37.66 5.57
CA SER A 402 -10.10 -39.11 5.37
C SER A 402 -9.65 -39.56 3.97
N ASP A 403 -9.58 -38.66 2.98
CA ASP A 403 -9.12 -38.98 1.61
C ASP A 403 -7.73 -38.38 1.27
N LYS A 404 -7.04 -37.76 2.24
CA LYS A 404 -5.70 -37.17 2.02
C LYS A 404 -4.64 -38.17 1.56
N GLU A 405 -4.80 -39.47 1.84
CA GLU A 405 -3.90 -40.52 1.34
C GLU A 405 -3.96 -40.71 -0.19
N LYS A 406 -4.99 -40.20 -0.89
CA LYS A 406 -5.10 -40.34 -2.35
C LYS A 406 -4.48 -39.20 -3.14
N ILE A 407 -4.25 -38.03 -2.52
CA ILE A 407 -3.67 -36.86 -3.20
C ILE A 407 -2.14 -36.90 -3.25
N THR A 408 -1.49 -37.76 -2.44
CA THR A 408 -0.03 -37.96 -2.49
C THR A 408 0.47 -38.73 -3.72
N THR A 409 -0.32 -38.82 -4.81
CA THR A 409 0.08 -39.49 -6.05
C THR A 409 1.04 -38.66 -6.93
N ASN A 410 1.56 -37.53 -6.43
CA ASN A 410 2.71 -36.83 -7.03
C ASN A 410 3.89 -36.71 -6.04
N GLY A 411 4.42 -37.85 -5.58
CA GLY A 411 5.86 -37.98 -5.26
C GLY A 411 6.46 -37.14 -4.12
N ALA A 412 5.68 -36.44 -3.30
CA ALA A 412 6.19 -35.82 -2.08
C ALA A 412 6.20 -36.85 -0.95
N SER A 413 7.38 -37.38 -0.64
CA SER A 413 7.57 -38.18 0.58
C SER A 413 7.14 -37.37 1.81
N PRO A 414 6.45 -37.98 2.79
CA PRO A 414 6.28 -37.35 4.09
C PRO A 414 7.68 -37.09 4.66
N SER A 415 8.03 -35.83 4.89
CA SER A 415 9.27 -35.48 5.57
C SER A 415 9.06 -35.54 7.10
N PRO A 416 10.13 -35.83 7.87
CA PRO A 416 10.08 -36.07 9.32
C PRO A 416 9.64 -34.86 10.16
#